data_AF-H0TWF1-F1
#
_entry.id   AF-H0TWF1-F1
#
_cell.length_a   1.000
_cell.length_b   1.000
_cell.length_c   1.000
_cell.angle_alpha   90.00
_cell.angle_beta   90.00
_cell.angle_gamma   90.00
#
_symmetry.space_group_name_H-M   'P 1'
#
loop_
_entity.id
_entity.type
_entity.pdbx_description
1 polymer ?
#
loop_
_entity_poly.entity_id
_entity_poly.type
_entity_poly.pdbx_seq_one_letter_code
_entity_poly.pdbx_strand_id
1 'polypeptide(L)'
;MRDQIDAALPQLGPRIAELAAKYGLPSDPPIRLGAAPSPIKLASLAGPAQILRQPAAKPPVIRVSDANATDPSAETMTVGKEIFNGTCAHCHGPDAVQAERRIDLRRLRIRYGEDMRDKFWTTVHEGRPSKGMPAWREVFTDDQFESIYTFLLTVQSPETTN
;
A
#
# COMPACT_ATOMS: atom_id res chain seq x y z
N MET A 1 -20.22 -27.37 -13.84
CA MET A 1 -19.05 -26.59 -13.36
C MET A 1 -19.14 -26.33 -11.87
N ARG A 2 -20.28 -25.85 -11.34
CA ARG A 2 -20.49 -25.68 -9.89
C ARG A 2 -20.26 -26.96 -9.09
N ASP A 3 -20.85 -28.08 -9.50
CA ASP A 3 -20.74 -29.35 -8.78
C ASP A 3 -19.30 -29.90 -8.72
N GLN A 4 -18.48 -29.56 -9.72
CA GLN A 4 -17.06 -29.94 -9.75
C GLN A 4 -16.25 -29.12 -8.74
N ILE A 5 -16.60 -27.84 -8.56
CA ILE A 5 -15.99 -26.98 -7.55
C ILE A 5 -16.39 -27.46 -6.15
N ASP A 6 -17.68 -27.74 -5.95
CA ASP A 6 -18.21 -28.21 -4.67
C ASP A 6 -17.61 -29.57 -4.26
N ALA A 7 -17.32 -30.46 -5.22
CA ALA A 7 -16.63 -31.73 -4.98
C ALA A 7 -15.11 -31.56 -4.69
N ALA A 8 -14.50 -30.47 -5.16
CA ALA A 8 -13.07 -30.21 -4.97
C ALA A 8 -12.76 -29.51 -3.64
N LEU A 9 -13.67 -28.66 -3.15
CA LEU A 9 -13.46 -27.86 -1.93
C LEU A 9 -13.06 -28.68 -0.68
N PRO A 10 -13.68 -29.84 -0.37
CA PRO A 10 -13.29 -30.63 0.80
C PRO A 10 -11.87 -31.18 0.72
N GLN A 11 -11.34 -31.38 -0.49
CA GLN A 11 -10.00 -31.93 -0.71
C GLN A 11 -8.89 -30.91 -0.41
N LEU A 12 -9.24 -29.61 -0.38
CA LEU A 12 -8.28 -28.53 -0.13
C LEU A 12 -8.04 -28.29 1.37
N GLY A 13 -8.98 -28.67 2.24
CA GLY A 13 -8.89 -28.45 3.69
C GLY A 13 -7.57 -28.94 4.31
N PRO A 14 -7.16 -30.20 4.10
CA PRO A 14 -5.91 -30.73 4.63
C PRO A 14 -4.67 -30.02 4.08
N ARG A 15 -4.68 -29.63 2.80
CA ARG A 15 -3.58 -28.90 2.16
C ARG A 15 -3.43 -27.49 2.69
N ILE A 16 -4.54 -26.81 2.95
CA ILE A 16 -4.56 -25.48 3.58
C ILE A 16 -3.99 -25.58 4.99
N ALA A 17 -4.37 -26.60 5.77
CA ALA A 17 -3.85 -26.81 7.12
C ALA A 17 -2.34 -27.10 7.14
N GLU A 18 -1.87 -27.94 6.22
CA GLU A 18 -0.43 -28.24 6.05
C GLU A 18 0.37 -26.97 5.72
N LEU A 19 -0.13 -26.15 4.78
CA LEU A 19 0.50 -24.89 4.41
C LEU A 19 0.46 -23.88 5.56
N ALA A 20 -0.65 -23.78 6.28
CA ALA A 20 -0.78 -22.91 7.45
C ALA A 20 0.26 -23.26 8.52
N ALA A 21 0.46 -24.55 8.81
CA ALA A 21 1.49 -25.00 9.74
C ALA A 21 2.91 -24.72 9.21
N LYS A 22 3.17 -24.99 7.92
CA LYS A 22 4.48 -24.77 7.28
C LYS A 22 4.92 -23.30 7.32
N TYR A 23 3.97 -22.37 7.16
CA TYR A 23 4.24 -20.94 7.09
C TYR A 23 3.85 -20.17 8.35
N GLY A 24 3.53 -20.86 9.45
CA GLY A 24 3.25 -20.25 10.76
C GLY A 24 2.00 -19.37 10.78
N LEU A 25 0.97 -19.71 9.99
CA LEU A 25 -0.30 -18.99 9.99
C LEU A 25 -1.06 -19.30 11.29
N PRO A 26 -1.53 -18.28 12.04
CA PRO A 26 -2.27 -18.51 13.28
C PRO A 26 -3.61 -19.21 13.01
N SER A 27 -3.81 -20.37 13.66
CA SER A 27 -5.06 -21.15 13.61
C SER A 27 -6.08 -20.72 14.66
N ASP A 28 -5.74 -19.73 15.47
CA ASP A 28 -6.58 -19.25 16.55
C ASP A 28 -7.83 -18.54 16.02
N PRO A 29 -8.92 -18.51 16.81
CA PRO A 29 -10.11 -17.78 16.44
C PRO A 29 -9.77 -16.32 16.09
N PRO A 30 -10.36 -15.75 15.02
CA PRO A 30 -10.08 -14.38 14.62
C PRO A 30 -10.45 -13.41 15.74
N ILE A 31 -9.52 -12.51 16.06
CA ILE A 31 -9.74 -11.44 17.04
C ILE A 31 -10.93 -10.59 16.57
N ARG A 32 -12.00 -10.56 17.36
CA ARG A 32 -13.20 -9.75 17.09
C ARG A 32 -12.93 -8.31 17.52
N LEU A 33 -12.52 -7.46 16.58
CA LEU A 33 -12.26 -6.02 16.79
C LEU A 33 -13.53 -5.16 17.03
N GLY A 34 -14.59 -5.71 17.65
CA GLY A 34 -15.86 -4.99 17.81
C GLY A 34 -16.79 -5.45 18.94
N ALA A 35 -16.37 -6.38 19.80
CA ALA A 35 -17.19 -6.84 20.93
C ALA A 35 -16.66 -6.29 22.25
N ALA A 36 -17.02 -5.04 22.57
CA ALA A 36 -16.88 -4.52 23.93
C ALA A 36 -18.10 -4.96 24.76
N PRO A 37 -17.93 -5.68 25.89
CA PRO A 37 -19.03 -5.95 26.80
C PRO A 37 -19.24 -4.75 27.73
N SER A 38 -19.96 -3.73 27.25
CA SER A 38 -20.78 -2.79 28.05
C SER A 38 -21.28 -1.64 27.16
N PRO A 39 -22.59 -1.33 27.15
CA PRO A 39 -23.07 -0.12 26.49
C PRO A 39 -22.64 1.11 27.30
N ILE A 40 -21.81 1.95 26.70
CA ILE A 40 -21.56 3.31 27.19
C ILE A 40 -22.91 4.04 27.18
N LYS A 41 -23.41 4.43 28.36
CA LYS A 41 -24.59 5.31 28.44
C LYS A 41 -24.20 6.68 27.90
N LEU A 42 -24.66 7.03 26.70
CA LEU A 42 -24.60 8.40 26.22
C LEU A 42 -25.64 9.24 27.00
N ALA A 43 -25.17 10.11 27.88
CA ALA A 43 -25.98 11.20 28.38
C ALA A 43 -26.27 12.15 27.22
N SER A 44 -27.56 12.39 26.95
CA SER A 44 -28.02 13.33 25.94
C SER A 44 -27.68 14.75 26.38
N LEU A 45 -26.70 15.37 25.74
CA LEU A 45 -26.43 16.81 25.86
C LEU A 45 -27.24 17.53 24.79
N ALA A 46 -28.44 17.97 25.18
CA ALA A 46 -29.19 18.97 24.45
C ALA A 46 -28.42 20.31 24.53
N GLY A 47 -27.62 20.60 23.51
CA GLY A 47 -26.94 21.89 23.34
C GLY A 47 -26.63 22.12 21.86
N PRO A 48 -26.77 23.37 21.34
CA PRO A 48 -26.55 23.65 19.92
C PRO A 48 -25.10 23.34 19.53
N ALA A 49 -24.94 22.54 18.47
CA ALA A 49 -23.67 22.10 17.95
C ALA A 49 -22.82 23.31 17.51
N GLN A 50 -21.80 23.63 18.31
CA GLN A 50 -20.69 24.44 17.84
C GLN A 50 -19.71 23.52 17.11
N ILE A 51 -19.65 23.67 15.78
CA ILE A 51 -18.63 23.05 14.96
C ILE A 51 -17.30 23.73 15.30
N LEU A 52 -16.56 23.15 16.24
CA LEU A 52 -15.16 23.48 16.41
C LEU A 52 -14.41 22.91 15.20
N ARG A 53 -13.97 23.80 14.30
CA ARG A 53 -13.02 23.45 13.23
C ARG A 53 -11.78 22.83 13.87
N GLN A 54 -11.61 21.52 13.72
CA GLN A 54 -10.33 20.88 14.03
C GLN A 54 -9.28 21.40 13.04
N PRO A 55 -8.14 21.93 13.50
CA PRO A 55 -7.01 22.15 12.61
C PRO A 55 -6.55 20.79 12.07
N ALA A 56 -6.23 20.74 10.78
CA ALA A 56 -5.75 19.54 10.11
C ALA A 56 -4.55 18.97 10.87
N ALA A 57 -4.74 17.81 11.51
CA ALA A 57 -3.64 17.08 12.12
C ALA A 57 -2.72 16.58 11.00
N LYS A 58 -1.43 16.92 11.09
CA LYS A 58 -0.38 16.47 10.18
C LYS A 58 -0.36 14.93 10.17
N PRO A 59 -0.21 14.26 9.01
CA PRO A 59 -0.17 12.81 8.96
C PRO A 59 0.93 12.27 9.88
N PRO A 60 0.73 11.10 10.52
CA PRO A 60 1.76 10.50 11.35
C PRO A 60 2.98 10.20 10.49
N VAL A 61 4.10 10.86 10.80
CA VAL A 61 5.42 10.51 10.29
C VAL A 61 5.76 9.15 10.88
N ILE A 62 5.67 8.11 10.06
CA ILE A 62 6.12 6.76 10.41
C ILE A 62 7.63 6.85 10.57
N ARG A 63 8.13 6.68 11.80
CA ARG A 63 9.55 6.47 12.07
C ARG A 63 9.80 4.97 12.08
N VAL A 64 10.35 4.48 10.98
CA VAL A 64 10.88 3.11 10.92
C VAL A 64 12.17 3.10 11.73
N SER A 65 12.26 2.20 12.71
CA SER A 65 13.41 2.03 13.59
C SER A 65 14.45 1.15 12.91
N ASP A 66 15.73 1.50 13.09
CA ASP A 66 16.88 0.87 12.44
C ASP A 66 16.92 -0.65 12.64
N ALA A 67 16.73 -1.39 11.56
CA ALA A 67 16.87 -2.83 11.52
C ALA A 67 18.16 -3.21 10.78
N ASN A 68 19.18 -3.50 11.57
CA ASN A 68 20.31 -4.41 11.33
C ASN A 68 20.85 -4.54 9.89
N ALA A 69 22.12 -4.15 9.71
CA ALA A 69 22.91 -4.15 8.47
C ALA A 69 22.53 -5.26 7.48
N THR A 70 21.59 -4.93 6.61
CA THR A 70 21.26 -5.64 5.38
C THR A 70 21.79 -4.77 4.25
N ASP A 71 22.08 -5.35 3.08
CA ASP A 71 22.49 -4.60 1.88
C ASP A 71 21.75 -3.25 1.80
N PRO A 72 22.46 -2.10 1.79
CA PRO A 72 21.83 -0.77 1.77
C PRO A 72 20.77 -0.62 0.66
N SER A 73 20.93 -1.37 -0.43
CA SER A 73 19.95 -1.46 -1.52
C SER A 73 18.65 -2.15 -1.10
N ALA A 74 18.75 -3.25 -0.35
CA ALA A 74 17.59 -4.01 0.14
C ALA A 74 16.79 -3.23 1.19
N GLU A 75 17.49 -2.47 2.06
CA GLU A 75 16.85 -1.56 3.01
C GLU A 75 16.13 -0.42 2.29
N THR A 76 16.80 0.24 1.34
CA THR A 76 16.22 1.31 0.50
C THR A 76 14.98 0.84 -0.24
N MET A 77 15.02 -0.36 -0.83
CA MET A 77 13.86 -0.98 -1.47
C MET A 77 12.71 -1.24 -0.49
N THR A 78 13.02 -1.72 0.72
CA THR A 78 12.01 -2.04 1.74
C THR A 78 11.30 -0.77 2.20
N VAL A 79 12.06 0.28 2.51
CA VAL A 79 11.53 1.61 2.85
C VAL A 79 10.68 2.16 1.70
N GLY A 80 11.16 2.06 0.46
CA GLY A 80 10.41 2.47 -0.72
C GLY A 80 9.08 1.76 -0.87
N LYS A 81 9.07 0.44 -0.65
CA LYS A 81 7.86 -0.39 -0.69
C LYS A 81 6.85 0.02 0.37
N GLU A 82 7.30 0.25 1.59
CA GLU A 82 6.44 0.67 2.71
C GLU A 82 5.79 2.03 2.44
N ILE A 83 6.57 3.02 2.01
CA ILE A 83 6.05 4.36 1.69
C ILE A 83 5.05 4.26 0.53
N PHE A 84 5.41 3.51 -0.52
CA PHE A 84 4.55 3.31 -1.68
C PHE A 84 3.21 2.69 -1.28
N ASN A 85 3.24 1.59 -0.52
CA ASN A 85 2.02 0.89 -0.12
C ASN A 85 1.18 1.68 0.89
N GLY A 86 1.81 2.51 1.72
CA GLY A 86 1.10 3.39 2.65
C GLY A 86 0.40 4.58 1.98
N THR A 87 0.96 5.11 0.90
CA THR A 87 0.50 6.40 0.33
C THR A 87 0.07 6.32 -1.13
N CYS A 88 0.84 5.66 -1.99
CA CYS A 88 0.65 5.66 -3.44
C CYS A 88 -0.32 4.54 -3.89
N ALA A 89 -0.33 3.42 -3.19
CA ALA A 89 -1.09 2.23 -3.54
C ALA A 89 -2.62 2.43 -3.53
N HIS A 90 -3.12 3.47 -2.87
CA HIS A 90 -4.55 3.80 -2.92
C HIS A 90 -5.05 3.97 -4.36
N CYS A 91 -4.24 4.61 -5.21
CA CYS A 91 -4.55 4.79 -6.62
C CYS A 91 -3.78 3.79 -7.50
N HIS A 92 -2.51 3.52 -7.18
CA HIS A 92 -1.63 2.71 -8.03
C HIS A 92 -1.62 1.22 -7.68
N GLY A 93 -2.46 0.80 -6.73
CA GLY A 93 -2.59 -0.57 -6.26
C GLY A 93 -1.43 -1.03 -5.38
N PRO A 94 -1.61 -2.10 -4.59
CA PRO A 94 -0.54 -2.68 -3.78
C PRO A 94 0.57 -3.19 -4.69
N ASP A 95 1.81 -2.95 -4.27
CA ASP A 95 3.02 -3.33 -5.02
C ASP A 95 3.03 -2.80 -6.48
N ALA A 96 2.40 -1.64 -6.68
CA ALA A 96 2.20 -0.97 -7.98
C ALA A 96 1.34 -1.75 -8.99
N VAL A 97 0.67 -2.82 -8.56
CA VAL A 97 -0.19 -3.64 -9.42
C VAL A 97 -1.55 -2.97 -9.59
N GLN A 98 -1.84 -2.52 -10.80
CA GLN A 98 -3.10 -1.87 -11.12
C GLN A 98 -3.72 -2.43 -12.41
N ALA A 99 -5.02 -2.64 -12.41
CA ALA A 99 -5.74 -3.16 -13.57
C ALA A 99 -5.87 -2.10 -14.69
N GLU A 100 -6.04 -0.83 -14.31
CA GLU A 100 -6.05 0.28 -15.26
C GLU A 100 -4.63 0.60 -15.74
N ARG A 101 -4.34 0.20 -16.98
CA ARG A 101 -3.06 0.36 -17.68
C ARG A 101 -2.49 1.77 -17.64
N ARG A 102 -3.34 2.81 -17.58
CA ARG A 102 -2.89 4.22 -17.55
C ARG A 102 -2.17 4.58 -16.24
N ILE A 103 -2.56 3.97 -15.14
CA ILE A 103 -2.03 4.21 -13.78
C ILE A 103 -1.25 3.02 -13.22
N ASP A 104 -1.11 1.91 -13.95
CA ASP A 104 -0.17 0.82 -13.62
C ASP A 104 1.28 1.30 -13.75
N LEU A 105 1.97 1.45 -12.60
CA LEU A 105 3.33 1.97 -12.54
C LEU A 105 4.40 0.91 -12.84
N ARG A 106 4.02 -0.37 -12.95
CA ARG A 106 4.93 -1.42 -13.46
C ARG A 106 5.23 -1.25 -14.95
N ARG A 107 4.53 -0.33 -15.62
CA ARG A 107 4.68 -0.03 -17.05
C ARG A 107 5.38 1.29 -17.30
N LEU A 108 5.99 1.89 -16.27
CA LEU A 108 6.71 3.15 -16.38
C LEU A 108 7.90 3.03 -17.34
N ARG A 109 8.69 1.95 -17.25
CA ARG A 109 9.82 1.69 -18.15
C ARG A 109 9.37 1.56 -19.60
N ILE A 110 8.32 0.78 -19.86
CA ILE A 110 7.75 0.62 -21.20
C ILE A 110 7.25 1.96 -21.76
N ARG A 111 6.71 2.85 -20.91
CA ARG A 111 6.14 4.13 -21.36
C ARG A 111 7.19 5.20 -21.62
N TYR A 112 8.25 5.24 -20.81
CA TYR A 112 9.18 6.37 -20.78
C TYR A 112 10.63 5.99 -21.06
N GLY A 113 10.98 4.70 -21.14
CA GLY A 113 12.34 4.24 -21.43
C GLY A 113 13.37 4.81 -20.45
N GLU A 114 14.36 5.52 -20.98
CA GLU A 114 15.40 6.21 -20.22
C GLU A 114 14.85 7.41 -19.43
N ASP A 115 13.80 8.08 -19.93
CA ASP A 115 13.17 9.23 -19.26
C ASP A 115 12.36 8.83 -18.01
N MET A 116 12.28 7.54 -17.69
CA MET A 116 11.49 7.03 -16.56
C MET A 116 11.82 7.76 -15.25
N ARG A 117 13.11 8.01 -14.99
CA ARG A 117 13.56 8.69 -13.77
C ARG A 117 13.02 10.12 -13.70
N ASP A 118 13.25 10.90 -14.74
CA ASP A 118 12.83 12.30 -14.78
C ASP A 118 11.31 12.43 -14.75
N LYS A 119 10.59 11.56 -15.49
CA LYS A 119 9.12 11.55 -15.46
C LYS A 119 8.57 11.17 -14.10
N PHE A 120 9.18 10.20 -13.41
CA PHE A 120 8.83 9.91 -12.03
C PHE A 120 9.07 11.13 -11.16
N TRP A 121 10.27 11.72 -11.20
CA TRP A 121 10.69 12.82 -10.35
C TRP A 121 9.76 14.03 -10.48
N THR A 122 9.56 14.55 -11.69
CA THR A 122 8.64 15.68 -11.92
C THR A 122 7.22 15.34 -11.48
N THR A 123 6.73 14.13 -11.79
CA THR A 123 5.34 13.77 -11.49
C THR A 123 5.07 13.63 -9.99
N VAL A 124 6.00 13.10 -9.20
CA VAL A 124 5.81 13.00 -7.74
C VAL A 124 5.97 14.34 -7.05
N HIS A 125 6.89 15.19 -7.53
CA HIS A 125 7.11 16.53 -6.95
C HIS A 125 5.96 17.48 -7.23
N GLU A 126 5.50 17.55 -8.48
CA GLU A 126 4.48 18.51 -8.93
C GLU A 126 3.07 17.94 -8.82
N GLY A 127 2.94 16.62 -8.76
CA GLY A 127 1.66 15.94 -8.85
C GLY A 127 1.00 16.09 -10.21
N ARG A 128 -0.25 15.64 -10.30
CA ARG A 128 -1.18 15.92 -11.41
C ARG A 128 -2.55 16.26 -10.83
N PRO A 129 -2.73 17.48 -10.26
CA PRO A 129 -3.95 17.82 -9.51
C PRO A 129 -5.23 17.66 -10.34
N SER A 130 -5.18 18.02 -11.63
CA SER A 130 -6.32 17.85 -12.56
C SER A 130 -6.72 16.40 -12.82
N LYS A 131 -5.87 15.43 -12.44
CA LYS A 131 -6.09 13.98 -12.56
C LYS A 131 -6.19 13.29 -11.20
N GLY A 132 -6.26 14.04 -10.11
CA GLY A 132 -6.40 13.50 -8.75
C GLY A 132 -5.11 13.02 -8.09
N MET A 133 -3.94 13.24 -8.69
CA MET A 133 -2.65 12.97 -8.03
C MET A 133 -2.15 14.27 -7.39
N PRO A 134 -2.05 14.37 -6.05
CA PRO A 134 -1.53 15.58 -5.40
C PRO A 134 -0.01 15.71 -5.59
N ALA A 135 0.50 16.90 -5.31
CA ALA A 135 1.95 17.16 -5.25
C ALA A 135 2.51 16.62 -3.93
N TRP A 136 3.63 15.90 -3.97
CA TRP A 136 4.20 15.25 -2.79
C TRP A 136 5.50 15.89 -2.28
N ARG A 137 6.04 16.89 -2.99
CA ARG A 137 7.32 17.56 -2.63
C ARG A 137 7.36 18.17 -1.23
N GLU A 138 6.21 18.47 -0.63
CA GLU A 138 6.09 19.03 0.73
C GLU A 138 5.85 17.94 1.79
N VAL A 139 5.63 16.69 1.37
CA VAL A 139 5.26 15.55 2.22
C VAL A 139 6.42 14.58 2.38
N PHE A 140 7.16 14.32 1.30
CA PHE A 140 8.30 13.40 1.28
C PHE A 140 9.60 14.13 0.96
N THR A 141 10.71 13.58 1.45
CA THR A 141 12.06 14.03 1.10
C THR A 141 12.54 13.39 -0.20
N ASP A 142 13.59 13.96 -0.80
CA ASP A 142 14.23 13.42 -2.01
C ASP A 142 14.75 11.99 -1.79
N ASP A 143 15.32 11.69 -0.61
CA ASP A 143 15.75 10.33 -0.26
C ASP A 143 14.57 9.35 -0.23
N GLN A 144 13.41 9.78 0.26
CA GLN A 144 12.21 8.95 0.25
C GLN A 144 11.70 8.73 -1.18
N PHE A 145 11.78 9.74 -2.05
CA PHE A 145 11.48 9.57 -3.46
C PHE A 145 12.44 8.60 -4.16
N GLU A 146 13.73 8.65 -3.83
CA GLU A 146 14.72 7.71 -4.36
C GLU A 146 14.46 6.27 -3.86
N SER A 147 14.07 6.10 -2.59
CA SER A 147 13.62 4.80 -2.06
C SER A 147 12.41 4.26 -2.82
N ILE A 148 11.38 5.09 -3.03
CA ILE A 148 10.19 4.72 -3.81
C ILE A 148 10.58 4.37 -5.25
N TYR A 149 11.45 5.16 -5.88
CA TYR A 149 11.92 4.91 -7.23
C TYR A 149 12.67 3.58 -7.34
N THR A 150 13.56 3.31 -6.37
CA THR A 150 14.29 2.04 -6.25
C THR A 150 13.33 0.86 -6.15
N PHE A 151 12.29 0.98 -5.33
CA PHE A 151 11.23 -0.04 -5.28
C PHE A 151 10.51 -0.19 -6.63
N LEU A 152 10.16 0.91 -7.29
CA LEU A 152 9.48 0.85 -8.60
C LEU A 152 10.31 0.17 -9.68
N LEU A 153 11.65 0.27 -9.63
CA LEU A 153 12.54 -0.43 -10.56
C LEU A 153 12.42 -1.95 -10.45
N THR A 154 12.19 -2.49 -9.26
CA THR A 154 12.13 -3.95 -9.04
C THR A 154 10.81 -4.59 -9.48
N VAL A 155 9.75 -3.78 -9.61
CA VAL A 155 8.41 -4.26 -9.99
C VAL A 155 8.05 -3.95 -11.45
N GLN A 156 8.99 -3.45 -12.26
CA GLN A 156 8.72 -3.19 -13.67
C GLN A 156 8.37 -4.48 -14.41
N SER A 157 7.33 -4.40 -15.26
CA SER A 157 6.95 -5.49 -16.14
C SER A 157 8.02 -5.64 -17.23
N PRO A 158 8.39 -6.87 -17.60
CA PRO A 158 9.23 -7.08 -18.77
C PRO A 158 8.51 -6.54 -20.01
N GLU A 159 9.29 -6.06 -20.98
CA GLU A 159 8.81 -5.76 -22.32
C GLU A 159 8.27 -7.05 -22.96
N THR A 160 6.98 -7.35 -22.78
CA THR A 160 6.33 -8.39 -23.56
C THR A 160 5.80 -7.75 -24.83
N THR A 161 6.51 -8.00 -25.93
CA THR A 161 6.05 -7.80 -27.30
C THR A 161 4.64 -8.37 -27.42
N ASN A 162 3.70 -7.50 -27.77
CA ASN A 162 2.36 -7.91 -28.21
C ASN A 162 2.44 -8.41 -29.65
#